data_AF-A0A352S4R2-F1
#
_entry.id   AF-A0A352S4R2-F1
#
_cell.length_a   1.000
_cell.length_b   1.000
_cell.length_c   1.000
_cell.angle_alpha   90.00
_cell.angle_beta   90.00
_cell.angle_gamma   90.00
#
_symmetry.space_group_name_H-M   'P 1'
#
loop_
_entity.id
_entity.type
_entity.pdbx_description
1 polymer ?
#
loop_
_entity_poly.entity_id
_entity_poly.type
_entity_poly.pdbx_seq_one_letter_code
_entity_poly.pdbx_strand_id
1 'polypeptide(L)'
;RGVAPRRTVFELRKARERGHVLEGLAVALANIDEFIAIIKAAPTPPIAKQELMSKPWDSGLVREMLARAESDTAGGRASYRPDGLPAVFGMQPDGLYRLSDGQAQEILQMRLQRLTGLEQDKIVQEYREVMGLIADLLDILARPERIATIITDELGAIRAEFGDERRSQIELNATELDTED
;
A
#
# COMPACT_ATOMS: atom_id res chain seq x y z
N ARG A 1 14.75 18.34 -8.64
CA ARG A 1 14.56 16.89 -8.38
C ARG A 1 13.62 16.77 -7.19
N GLY A 2 12.37 16.29 -7.32
CA GLY A 2 11.55 16.16 -6.11
C GLY A 2 10.09 15.71 -6.21
N VAL A 3 9.43 15.77 -7.37
CA VAL A 3 8.00 15.39 -7.44
C VAL A 3 7.82 13.88 -7.47
N ALA A 4 8.50 13.17 -8.37
CA ALA A 4 8.35 11.71 -8.50
C ALA A 4 8.70 10.93 -7.20
N PRO A 5 9.83 11.19 -6.49
CA PRO A 5 10.11 10.50 -5.23
C PRO A 5 9.07 10.80 -4.13
N ARG A 6 8.60 12.05 -4.03
CA ARG A 6 7.57 12.44 -3.04
C ARG A 6 6.23 11.77 -3.34
N ARG A 7 5.84 11.67 -4.61
CA ARG A 7 4.67 10.93 -5.06
C ARG A 7 4.79 9.46 -4.66
N THR A 8 5.91 8.81 -4.95
CA THR A 8 6.13 7.39 -4.61
C THR A 8 6.06 7.14 -3.11
N VAL A 9 6.68 8.00 -2.28
CA VAL A 9 6.59 7.89 -0.81
C VAL A 9 5.15 8.05 -0.32
N PHE A 10 4.39 9.00 -0.89
CA PHE A 10 3.00 9.24 -0.52
C PHE A 10 2.10 8.06 -0.88
N GLU A 11 2.23 7.52 -2.10
CA GLU A 11 1.48 6.34 -2.53
C GLU A 11 1.87 5.10 -1.71
N LEU A 12 3.15 4.95 -1.33
CA LEU A 12 3.60 3.87 -0.46
C LEU A 12 2.93 3.96 0.92
N ARG A 13 2.84 5.16 1.51
CA ARG A 13 2.15 5.36 2.79
C ARG A 13 0.68 4.94 2.71
N LYS A 14 -0.02 5.37 1.66
CA LYS A 14 -1.42 4.97 1.41
C LYS A 14 -1.56 3.46 1.21
N ALA A 15 -0.67 2.86 0.43
CA ALA A 15 -0.70 1.42 0.16
C ALA A 15 -0.50 0.62 1.45
N ARG A 16 0.43 1.03 2.32
CA ARG A 16 0.63 0.42 3.66
C ARG A 16 -0.60 0.55 4.55
N GLU A 17 -1.22 1.73 4.61
CA GLU A 17 -2.46 1.95 5.36
C GLU A 17 -3.58 1.03 4.86
N ARG A 18 -3.75 0.92 3.53
CA ARG A 18 -4.76 0.04 2.92
C ARG A 18 -4.44 -1.44 3.17
N GLY A 19 -3.17 -1.83 3.01
CA GLY A 19 -2.69 -3.18 3.24
C GLY A 19 -2.95 -3.63 4.68
N HIS A 20 -2.73 -2.75 5.66
CA HIS A 20 -3.04 -3.02 7.06
C HIS A 20 -4.52 -3.30 7.31
N VAL A 21 -5.43 -2.53 6.70
CA VAL A 21 -6.87 -2.81 6.81
C VAL A 21 -7.22 -4.16 6.19
N LEU A 22 -6.76 -4.42 4.97
CA LEU A 22 -7.02 -5.67 4.24
C LEU A 22 -6.46 -6.89 4.97
N GLU A 23 -5.30 -6.77 5.60
CA GLU A 23 -4.69 -7.80 6.43
C GLU A 23 -5.60 -8.16 7.62
N GLY A 24 -6.15 -7.15 8.31
CA GLY A 24 -7.11 -7.36 9.40
C GLY A 24 -8.40 -8.04 8.92
N LEU A 25 -8.92 -7.63 7.77
CA LEU A 25 -10.09 -8.25 7.15
C LEU A 25 -9.83 -9.70 6.75
N ALA A 26 -8.66 -10.00 6.19
CA ALA A 26 -8.26 -11.37 5.82
C ALA A 26 -8.13 -12.27 7.06
N VAL A 27 -7.61 -11.74 8.18
CA VAL A 27 -7.59 -12.44 9.47
C VAL A 27 -9.02 -12.69 9.96
N ALA A 28 -9.91 -11.69 9.89
CA ALA A 28 -11.30 -11.85 10.32
C ALA A 28 -12.06 -12.90 9.50
N LEU A 29 -11.89 -12.90 8.17
CA LEU A 29 -12.52 -13.87 7.28
C LEU A 29 -12.05 -15.30 7.56
N ALA A 30 -10.76 -15.49 7.86
CA ALA A 30 -10.21 -16.81 8.20
C ALA A 30 -10.74 -17.36 9.54
N ASN A 31 -11.30 -16.50 10.40
CA ASN A 31 -11.77 -16.87 11.76
C ASN A 31 -13.23 -16.43 11.99
N ILE A 32 -14.05 -16.37 10.93
CA ILE A 32 -15.32 -15.64 10.97
C ILE A 32 -16.28 -16.11 12.07
N ASP A 33 -16.36 -17.42 12.31
CA ASP A 33 -17.28 -17.97 13.32
C ASP A 33 -16.95 -17.47 14.73
N GLU A 34 -15.65 -17.37 15.05
CA GLU A 34 -15.18 -16.90 16.35
C GLU A 34 -15.34 -15.39 16.49
N PHE A 35 -15.09 -14.62 15.43
CA PHE A 35 -15.41 -13.18 15.40
C PHE A 35 -16.90 -12.94 15.65
N ILE A 36 -17.79 -13.68 14.97
CA ILE A 36 -19.23 -13.57 15.15
C ILE A 36 -19.62 -13.95 16.58
N ALA A 37 -19.02 -15.00 17.15
CA ALA A 37 -19.29 -15.41 18.52
C ALA A 37 -18.94 -14.29 19.53
N ILE A 38 -17.77 -13.65 19.40
CA ILE A 38 -17.35 -12.53 20.24
C ILE A 38 -18.29 -11.34 20.08
N ILE A 39 -18.62 -10.96 18.83
CA ILE A 39 -19.49 -9.82 18.55
C ILE A 39 -20.90 -10.03 19.12
N LYS A 40 -21.44 -11.25 19.01
CA LYS A 40 -22.77 -11.59 19.54
C LYS A 40 -22.81 -11.66 21.07
N ALA A 41 -21.70 -12.04 21.72
CA ALA A 41 -21.61 -12.12 23.17
C ALA A 41 -21.38 -10.75 23.82
N ALA A 42 -20.75 -9.81 23.10
CA ALA A 42 -20.45 -8.48 23.60
C ALA A 42 -21.71 -7.62 23.72
N PRO A 43 -21.95 -6.94 24.85
CA PRO A 43 -23.14 -6.11 25.05
C PRO A 43 -23.07 -4.77 24.30
N THR A 44 -21.88 -4.32 23.89
CA THR A 44 -21.69 -3.06 23.14
C THR A 44 -20.54 -3.17 22.13
N PRO A 45 -20.53 -2.36 21.04
CA PRO A 45 -19.44 -2.35 20.07
C PRO A 45 -18.05 -2.06 20.67
N PRO A 46 -17.88 -1.10 21.62
CA PRO A 46 -16.58 -0.89 22.27
C PRO A 46 -16.06 -2.12 23.01
N ILE A 47 -16.93 -2.88 23.67
CA ILE A 47 -16.54 -4.12 24.37
C ILE A 47 -16.15 -5.18 23.35
N ALA A 48 -16.94 -5.37 22.28
CA ALA A 48 -16.58 -6.28 21.19
C ALA A 48 -15.20 -5.96 20.62
N LYS A 49 -14.92 -4.67 20.36
CA LYS A 49 -13.63 -4.20 19.84
C LYS A 49 -12.48 -4.58 20.77
N GLN A 50 -12.63 -4.30 22.06
CA GLN A 50 -11.62 -4.63 23.06
C GLN A 50 -11.34 -6.14 23.13
N GLU A 51 -12.38 -6.97 23.13
CA GLU A 51 -12.24 -8.43 23.13
C GLU A 51 -11.51 -8.92 21.87
N LEU A 52 -11.91 -8.45 20.68
CA LEU A 52 -11.26 -8.79 19.41
C LEU A 52 -9.77 -8.42 19.39
N MET A 53 -9.40 -7.28 19.97
CA MET A 53 -8.01 -6.82 20.05
C MET A 53 -7.18 -7.58 21.09
N SER A 54 -7.81 -8.03 22.18
CA SER A 54 -7.11 -8.74 23.26
C SER A 54 -6.67 -10.15 22.85
N LYS A 55 -7.38 -10.75 21.90
CA LYS A 55 -7.19 -12.13 21.49
C LYS A 55 -6.14 -12.24 20.36
N PRO A 56 -5.26 -13.25 20.39
CA PRO A 56 -4.44 -13.62 19.25
C PRO A 56 -5.23 -14.38 18.18
N TRP A 57 -4.94 -14.15 16.91
CA TRP A 57 -5.63 -14.77 15.77
C TRP A 57 -4.68 -15.54 14.85
N ASP A 58 -5.14 -16.61 14.22
CA ASP A 58 -4.37 -17.32 13.19
C ASP A 58 -4.83 -16.95 11.79
N SER A 59 -3.90 -16.89 10.83
CA SER A 59 -4.25 -16.73 9.42
C SER A 59 -3.11 -17.27 8.55
N GLY A 60 -3.33 -18.43 7.94
CA GLY A 60 -2.38 -19.04 7.00
C GLY A 60 -2.07 -18.14 5.81
N LEU A 61 -3.10 -17.49 5.25
CA LEU A 61 -2.96 -16.56 4.12
C LEU A 61 -2.06 -15.37 4.47
N VAL A 62 -2.33 -14.67 5.58
CA VAL A 62 -1.53 -13.50 5.97
C VAL A 62 -0.10 -13.92 6.33
N ARG A 63 0.06 -15.04 7.02
CA ARG A 63 1.38 -15.61 7.31
C ARG A 63 2.18 -15.88 6.03
N GLU A 64 1.56 -16.49 5.02
CA GLU A 64 2.19 -16.75 3.72
C GLU A 64 2.61 -15.46 3.01
N MET A 65 1.70 -14.47 2.94
CA MET A 65 1.98 -13.20 2.27
C MET A 65 3.12 -12.44 2.95
N LEU A 66 3.15 -12.39 4.28
CA LEU A 66 4.22 -11.73 5.03
C LEU A 66 5.54 -12.50 5.01
N ALA A 67 5.51 -13.83 4.87
CA ALA A 67 6.72 -14.62 4.70
C ALA A 67 7.42 -14.32 3.37
N ARG A 68 6.64 -14.13 2.28
CA ARG A 68 7.19 -13.68 0.98
C ARG A 68 7.79 -12.28 1.07
N ALA A 69 7.09 -11.36 1.77
CA ALA A 69 7.62 -10.03 2.02
C ALA A 69 8.96 -10.04 2.81
N GLU A 70 9.12 -11.00 3.73
CA GLU A 70 10.36 -11.18 4.48
C GLU A 70 11.54 -11.59 3.58
N SER A 71 11.31 -12.42 2.57
CA SER A 71 12.36 -12.88 1.65
C SER A 71 12.68 -11.88 0.55
N ASP A 72 11.67 -11.20 0.01
CA ASP A 72 11.79 -10.54 -1.29
C ASP A 72 12.09 -9.04 -1.18
N THR A 73 11.91 -8.43 0.01
CA THR A 73 11.95 -6.99 0.20
C THR A 73 12.99 -6.56 1.24
N ALA A 74 13.78 -5.53 0.91
CA ALA A 74 14.69 -4.93 1.88
C ALA A 74 13.92 -4.36 3.10
N GLY A 75 14.33 -4.74 4.31
CA GLY A 75 13.61 -4.44 5.56
C GLY A 75 12.47 -5.42 5.89
N GLY A 76 12.27 -6.45 5.07
CA GLY A 76 11.36 -7.57 5.30
C GLY A 76 9.90 -7.14 5.47
N ARG A 77 9.13 -7.94 6.20
CA ARG A 77 7.71 -7.66 6.46
C ARG A 77 7.47 -6.36 7.22
N ALA A 78 8.47 -5.83 7.93
CA ALA A 78 8.35 -4.54 8.62
C ALA A 78 8.15 -3.37 7.64
N SER A 79 8.70 -3.47 6.42
CA SER A 79 8.54 -2.47 5.36
C SER A 79 7.12 -2.36 4.81
N TYR A 80 6.21 -3.28 5.17
CA TYR A 80 4.81 -3.29 4.74
C TYR A 80 3.88 -2.66 5.77
N ARG A 81 4.37 -2.39 6.99
CA ARG A 81 3.58 -1.83 8.07
C ARG A 81 3.36 -0.32 7.88
N PRO A 82 2.19 0.21 8.26
CA PRO A 82 1.99 1.65 8.36
C PRO A 82 2.99 2.32 9.29
N ASP A 83 3.36 3.56 8.98
CA ASP A 83 4.26 4.36 9.80
C ASP A 83 3.60 4.62 11.17
N GLY A 84 4.36 4.43 12.25
CA GLY A 84 3.89 4.67 13.61
C GLY A 84 3.01 3.57 14.21
N LEU A 85 2.72 2.48 13.49
CA LEU A 85 1.99 1.34 14.05
C LEU A 85 2.83 0.61 15.12
N PRO A 86 2.39 0.56 16.39
CA PRO A 86 3.13 -0.12 17.46
C PRO A 86 3.45 -1.59 17.13
N ALA A 87 4.65 -2.05 17.49
CA ALA A 87 5.13 -3.40 17.18
C ALA A 87 4.27 -4.53 17.78
N VAL A 88 3.48 -4.22 18.81
CA VAL A 88 2.55 -5.16 19.45
C VAL A 88 1.39 -5.58 18.54
N PHE A 89 1.12 -4.84 17.46
CA PHE A 89 0.09 -5.17 16.47
C PHE A 89 0.70 -5.83 15.23
N GLY A 90 -0.13 -6.51 14.44
CA GLY A 90 0.28 -7.28 13.28
C GLY A 90 0.78 -8.68 13.63
N MET A 91 1.44 -9.33 12.67
CA MET A 91 2.03 -10.65 12.84
C MET A 91 3.16 -10.66 13.88
N GLN A 92 3.02 -11.47 14.92
CA GLN A 92 3.98 -11.57 16.01
C GLN A 92 4.97 -12.73 15.80
N PRO A 93 6.07 -12.80 16.58
CA PRO A 93 7.06 -13.88 16.49
C PRO A 93 6.51 -15.27 16.84
N ASP A 94 5.44 -15.33 17.64
CA ASP A 94 4.69 -16.56 17.93
C ASP A 94 3.88 -17.07 16.71
N GLY A 95 3.88 -16.30 15.62
CA GLY A 95 3.14 -16.61 14.41
C GLY A 95 1.64 -16.31 14.53
N LEU A 96 1.19 -15.64 15.58
CA LEU A 96 -0.19 -15.22 15.73
C LEU A 96 -0.32 -13.72 15.45
N TYR A 97 -1.48 -13.33 14.96
CA TYR A 97 -1.82 -11.98 14.60
C TYR A 97 -2.43 -11.21 15.77
N ARG A 98 -2.09 -9.93 15.91
CA ARG A 98 -2.72 -9.01 16.88
C ARG A 98 -3.37 -7.85 16.15
N LEU A 99 -4.69 -7.70 16.30
CA LEU A 99 -5.43 -6.62 15.64
C LEU A 99 -5.13 -5.26 16.28
N SER A 100 -4.98 -4.23 15.45
CA SER A 100 -4.97 -2.85 15.91
C SER A 100 -6.39 -2.32 16.12
N ASP A 101 -6.51 -1.17 16.81
CA ASP A 101 -7.81 -0.49 17.02
C ASP A 101 -8.54 -0.21 15.70
N GLY A 102 -7.82 0.35 14.72
CA GLY A 102 -8.37 0.64 13.39
C GLY A 102 -8.91 -0.60 12.67
N GLN A 103 -8.16 -1.72 12.69
CA GLN A 103 -8.63 -2.97 12.08
C GLN A 103 -9.88 -3.51 12.77
N ALA A 104 -9.90 -3.55 14.10
CA ALA A 104 -11.05 -4.04 14.85
C ALA A 104 -12.29 -3.17 14.58
N GLN A 105 -12.12 -1.85 14.46
CA GLN A 105 -13.18 -0.92 14.06
C GLN A 105 -13.72 -1.22 12.65
N GLU A 106 -12.83 -1.39 11.66
CA GLU A 106 -13.22 -1.73 10.28
C GLU A 106 -13.93 -3.08 10.19
N ILE A 107 -13.48 -4.07 10.97
CA ILE A 107 -14.12 -5.39 11.05
C ILE A 107 -15.54 -5.29 11.60
N LEU A 108 -15.77 -4.51 12.65
CA LEU A 108 -17.11 -4.27 13.21
C LEU A 108 -18.04 -3.52 12.25
N GLN A 109 -17.48 -2.78 11.29
CA GLN A 109 -18.22 -2.07 10.24
C GLN A 109 -18.44 -2.92 8.98
N MET A 110 -17.91 -4.15 8.94
CA MET A 110 -18.16 -5.07 7.84
C MET A 110 -19.66 -5.35 7.68
N ARG A 111 -20.08 -5.49 6.43
CA ARG A 111 -21.46 -5.83 6.09
C ARG A 111 -21.55 -7.31 5.71
N LEU A 112 -22.65 -7.97 6.05
CA LEU A 112 -22.83 -9.42 5.90
C LEU A 112 -22.57 -9.96 4.48
N GLN A 113 -22.82 -9.17 3.42
CA GLN A 113 -22.55 -9.62 2.05
C GLN A 113 -21.05 -9.89 1.79
N ARG A 114 -20.14 -9.32 2.58
CA ARG A 114 -18.70 -9.57 2.50
C ARG A 114 -18.33 -11.02 2.86
N LEU A 115 -19.27 -11.77 3.46
CA LEU A 115 -19.09 -13.18 3.80
C LEU A 115 -19.37 -14.12 2.62
N THR A 116 -19.92 -13.63 1.51
CA THR A 116 -20.07 -14.45 0.30
C THR A 116 -18.69 -14.76 -0.29
N GLY A 117 -18.50 -15.97 -0.83
CA GLY A 117 -17.19 -16.40 -1.34
C GLY A 117 -16.57 -15.42 -2.34
N LEU A 118 -17.37 -14.90 -3.27
CA LEU A 118 -16.91 -13.91 -4.26
C LEU A 118 -16.39 -12.62 -3.61
N GLU A 119 -17.05 -12.12 -2.56
CA GLU A 119 -16.59 -10.91 -1.87
C GLU A 119 -15.35 -11.16 -1.02
N GLN A 120 -15.23 -12.36 -0.42
CA GLN A 120 -14.01 -12.78 0.27
C GLN A 120 -12.84 -12.86 -0.71
N ASP A 121 -13.04 -13.50 -1.86
CA ASP A 121 -12.02 -13.63 -2.91
C ASP A 121 -11.54 -12.27 -3.40
N LYS A 122 -12.46 -11.30 -3.58
CA LYS A 122 -12.10 -9.92 -3.93
C LYS A 122 -11.23 -9.26 -2.87
N ILE A 123 -11.55 -9.42 -1.59
CA ILE A 123 -10.73 -8.85 -0.49
C ILE A 123 -9.33 -9.47 -0.50
N VAL A 124 -9.25 -10.80 -0.65
CA VAL A 124 -7.97 -11.50 -0.72
C VAL A 124 -7.15 -11.08 -1.94
N GLN A 125 -7.81 -10.90 -3.08
CA GLN A 125 -7.18 -10.46 -4.31
C GLN A 125 -6.67 -9.02 -4.18
N GLU A 126 -7.49 -8.11 -3.63
CA GLU A 126 -7.08 -6.73 -3.36
C GLU A 126 -5.88 -6.69 -2.40
N TYR A 127 -5.87 -7.55 -1.37
CA TYR A 127 -4.72 -7.65 -0.46
C TYR A 127 -3.44 -8.04 -1.21
N ARG A 128 -3.50 -9.05 -2.09
CA ARG A 128 -2.34 -9.46 -2.90
C ARG A 128 -1.85 -8.35 -3.81
N GLU A 129 -2.77 -7.63 -4.46
CA GLU A 129 -2.44 -6.51 -5.35
C GLU A 129 -1.77 -5.38 -4.58
N VAL A 130 -2.29 -5.02 -3.41
CA VAL A 130 -1.71 -3.99 -2.54
C VAL A 130 -0.33 -4.41 -2.03
N MET A 131 -0.14 -5.68 -1.66
CA MET A 131 1.18 -6.21 -1.28
C MET A 131 2.18 -6.12 -2.45
N GLY A 132 1.75 -6.46 -3.67
CA GLY A 132 2.55 -6.28 -4.88
C GLY A 132 2.92 -4.83 -5.15
N LEU A 133 1.96 -3.91 -4.98
CA LEU A 133 2.18 -2.48 -5.13
C LEU A 133 3.19 -1.94 -4.10
N ILE A 134 3.09 -2.35 -2.83
CA ILE A 134 4.06 -1.96 -1.79
C ILE A 134 5.47 -2.43 -2.19
N ALA A 135 5.61 -3.67 -2.63
CA ALA A 135 6.88 -4.23 -3.08
C ALA A 135 7.51 -3.39 -4.21
N ASP A 136 6.70 -3.06 -5.22
CA ASP A 136 7.15 -2.27 -6.37
C ASP A 136 7.55 -0.84 -5.97
N LEU A 137 6.74 -0.17 -5.15
CA LEU A 137 7.03 1.18 -4.66
C LEU A 137 8.31 1.20 -3.82
N LEU A 138 8.54 0.18 -2.98
CA LEU A 138 9.78 0.05 -2.22
C LEU A 138 11.00 -0.14 -3.14
N ASP A 139 10.87 -0.97 -4.17
CA ASP A 139 11.95 -1.18 -5.14
C ASP A 139 12.24 0.10 -5.97
N ILE A 140 11.21 0.85 -6.37
CA ILE A 140 11.37 2.18 -7.01
C ILE A 140 12.15 3.12 -6.10
N LEU A 141 11.84 3.16 -4.80
CA LEU A 141 12.53 4.04 -3.84
C LEU A 141 13.96 3.58 -3.56
N ALA A 142 14.23 2.28 -3.62
CA ALA A 142 15.56 1.72 -3.41
C ALA A 142 16.50 1.93 -4.61
N ARG A 143 15.96 2.09 -5.83
CA ARG A 143 16.73 2.16 -7.08
C ARG A 143 16.55 3.51 -7.79
N PRO A 144 17.48 4.47 -7.62
CA PRO A 144 17.40 5.78 -8.26
C PRO A 144 17.25 5.74 -9.79
N GLU A 145 17.82 4.73 -10.43
CA GLU A 145 17.69 4.46 -11.87
C GLU A 145 16.23 4.19 -12.28
N ARG A 146 15.44 3.49 -11.46
CA ARG A 146 14.01 3.26 -11.74
C ARG A 146 13.23 4.57 -11.74
N ILE A 147 13.54 5.47 -10.80
CA ILE A 147 12.95 6.81 -10.77
C ILE A 147 13.32 7.60 -12.02
N ALA A 148 14.57 7.51 -12.48
CA ALA A 148 15.01 8.19 -13.69
C ALA A 148 14.26 7.66 -14.93
N THR A 149 14.12 6.34 -15.07
CA THR A 149 13.32 5.74 -16.14
C THR A 149 11.88 6.23 -16.13
N ILE A 150 11.21 6.23 -14.97
CA ILE A 150 9.84 6.74 -14.82
C ILE A 150 9.74 8.20 -15.28
N ILE A 151 10.67 9.05 -14.87
CA ILE A 151 10.68 10.47 -15.27
C ILE A 151 10.88 10.60 -16.79
N THR A 152 11.81 9.83 -17.37
CA THR A 152 12.07 9.85 -18.81
C THR A 152 10.85 9.40 -19.60
N ASP A 153 10.18 8.34 -19.17
CA ASP A 153 8.98 7.80 -19.81
C ASP A 153 7.82 8.81 -19.73
N GLU A 154 7.62 9.44 -18.57
CA GLU A 154 6.60 10.50 -18.38
C GLU A 154 6.85 11.71 -19.29
N LEU A 155 8.09 12.18 -19.38
CA LEU A 155 8.46 13.28 -20.28
C LEU A 155 8.28 12.89 -21.75
N GLY A 156 8.60 11.64 -22.10
CA GLY A 156 8.37 11.08 -23.42
C GLY A 156 6.89 11.07 -23.79
N ALA A 157 6.02 10.63 -22.88
CA ALA A 157 4.57 10.61 -23.06
C ALA A 157 4.01 12.03 -23.24
N ILE A 158 4.43 13.00 -22.41
CA ILE A 158 4.02 14.40 -22.53
C ILE A 158 4.45 14.98 -23.89
N ARG A 159 5.68 14.71 -24.33
CA ARG A 159 6.16 15.14 -25.65
C ARG A 159 5.35 14.52 -26.79
N ALA A 160 4.96 13.26 -26.67
CA ALA A 160 4.15 12.57 -27.68
C ALA A 160 2.71 13.12 -27.74
N GLU A 161 2.14 13.47 -26.58
CA GLU A 161 0.76 13.97 -26.48
C GLU A 161 0.64 15.45 -26.86
N PHE A 162 1.62 16.29 -26.49
CA PHE A 162 1.52 17.74 -26.61
C PHE A 162 2.60 18.39 -27.49
N GLY A 163 3.48 17.61 -28.12
CA GLY A 163 4.56 18.14 -28.96
C GLY A 163 4.03 18.76 -30.26
N ASP A 164 4.48 19.97 -30.56
CA ASP A 164 4.21 20.67 -31.80
C ASP A 164 5.50 21.08 -32.54
N GLU A 165 5.37 21.47 -33.80
CA GLU A 165 6.50 21.97 -34.57
C GLU A 165 6.90 23.38 -34.13
N ARG A 166 8.21 23.66 -34.17
CA ARG A 166 8.73 24.99 -33.85
C ARG A 166 8.18 26.01 -34.85
N ARG A 167 7.50 27.03 -34.34
CA ARG A 167 6.96 28.14 -35.15
C ARG A 167 7.99 29.22 -35.51
N SER A 168 9.05 29.35 -34.73
CA SER A 168 10.12 30.35 -34.95
C SER A 168 11.31 29.76 -35.72
N GLN A 169 12.01 30.59 -36.49
CA GLN A 169 13.26 30.24 -37.15
C GLN A 169 14.44 30.83 -36.39
N ILE A 170 15.61 30.18 -36.45
CA ILE A 170 16.84 30.67 -35.82
C ILE A 170 17.79 31.10 -36.94
N GLU A 171 18.06 32.40 -37.04
CA GLU A 171 19.09 32.94 -37.93
C GLU A 171 20.43 33.05 -37.20
N LEU A 172 21.49 32.57 -37.83
CA LEU A 172 22.85 32.55 -37.27
C LEU A 172 23.71 33.66 -37.91
N ASN A 173 23.32 34.92 -37.73
CA ASN A 173 24.13 36.07 -38.15
C ASN A 173 25.02 36.53 -36.97
N ALA A 174 26.25 36.01 -36.91
CA ALA A 174 27.26 36.47 -35.93
C ALA A 174 28.00 37.75 -36.38
N THR A 175 27.73 38.26 -37.58
CA THR A 175 28.58 39.28 -38.25
C THR A 175 27.91 40.64 -38.45
N GLU A 176 26.63 40.81 -38.10
CA GLU A 176 25.90 42.09 -38.34
C GLU A 176 25.88 43.04 -37.14
N LEU A 177 26.55 42.70 -36.03
CA LEU A 177 26.62 43.55 -34.82
C LEU A 177 27.87 44.46 -34.75
N ASP A 178 28.73 44.47 -35.78
CA ASP A 178 29.97 45.27 -35.79
C ASP A 178 29.99 46.27 -36.95
N THR A 179 28.98 47.13 -37.04
CA THR A 179 29.07 48.48 -37.62
C THR A 179 27.89 49.32 -37.12
N GLU A 180 28.07 49.99 -35.97
CA GLU A 180 27.38 51.26 -35.66
C GLU A 180 28.36 52.38 -36.03
N ASP A 181 27.93 53.30 -36.91
CA ASP A 181 28.59 54.59 -37.16
C ASP A 181 28.49 55.53 -35.93
#